data_AF-A0A5C6TNJ7-F1
#
_entry.id   AF-A0A5C6TNJ7-F1
#
_cell.length_a   1.000
_cell.length_b   1.000
_cell.length_c   1.000
_cell.angle_alpha   90.00
_cell.angle_beta   90.00
_cell.angle_gamma   90.00
#
_symmetry.space_group_name_H-M   'P 1'
#
loop_
_entity.id
_entity.type
_entity.pdbx_description
1 polymer ?
#
loop_
_entity_poly.entity_id
_entity_poly.type
_entity_poly.pdbx_seq_one_letter_code
_entity_poly.pdbx_strand_id
1 'polypeptide(L)'
;MADIPKTPETAPIPTPDATTGTPTEAVAAPLAAEGAPAPPPGPSVADTARLLAERFPALFGAGVIKPIKLRIQADIHERAPGVFSKKALSLFLQRHTTATAYLRALVAEGATRTDLDGQPAGEIAAEHRDAAGAELERRRAIVEAKKQAAREAARAARQGGRQDAGPEQPAASSSRPDRAPRPPRPDPGPRRARPPQAGAPRGPGRRGNSHAEAPRRRHEPLPARKPNQAPEMDSSSASTLPLTPEQAAEAEARRQRALLLRSFEQSPLSKANFGALKGLSEEALDALLTRARQERGSR
;
A
#
# COMPACT_ATOMS: atom_id res chain seq x y z
N MET A 1 -46.93 61.18 -18.18
CA MET A 1 -46.79 59.99 -17.32
C MET A 1 -48.03 59.13 -17.54
N ALA A 2 -48.24 58.59 -18.74
CA ALA A 2 -47.70 57.33 -19.29
C ALA A 2 -48.38 56.07 -18.70
N ASP A 3 -49.59 55.83 -19.22
CA ASP A 3 -50.21 54.55 -19.61
C ASP A 3 -49.57 53.23 -19.17
N ILE A 4 -50.35 52.38 -18.48
CA ILE A 4 -50.13 50.94 -18.39
C ILE A 4 -51.49 50.24 -18.57
N PRO A 5 -51.77 49.58 -19.72
CA PRO A 5 -52.98 48.80 -19.90
C PRO A 5 -52.81 47.30 -19.54
N LYS A 6 -53.80 46.80 -18.79
CA LYS A 6 -54.67 45.64 -19.09
C LYS A 6 -54.09 44.19 -19.11
N THR A 7 -54.50 43.45 -18.08
CA THR A 7 -54.90 42.01 -17.89
C THR A 7 -55.18 41.11 -19.12
N PRO A 8 -55.50 39.77 -18.99
CA PRO A 8 -55.23 38.71 -17.99
C PRO A 8 -54.92 37.28 -18.58
N GLU A 9 -54.66 36.29 -17.69
CA GLU A 9 -55.12 34.85 -17.66
C GLU A 9 -55.21 33.96 -18.94
N THR A 10 -54.67 32.72 -18.91
CA THR A 10 -55.20 31.45 -19.52
C THR A 10 -54.20 30.27 -19.35
N ALA A 11 -54.63 29.19 -18.68
CA ALA A 11 -54.06 27.81 -18.75
C ALA A 11 -54.66 27.06 -19.99
N PRO A 12 -54.39 25.78 -20.38
CA PRO A 12 -53.74 24.64 -19.69
C PRO A 12 -52.88 23.69 -20.60
N ILE A 13 -52.49 22.53 -20.05
CA ILE A 13 -51.82 21.35 -20.67
C ILE A 13 -52.81 20.57 -21.58
N PRO A 14 -52.37 19.85 -22.64
CA PRO A 14 -52.34 18.37 -22.59
C PRO A 14 -51.24 17.65 -23.43
N THR A 15 -50.87 16.44 -23.00
CA THR A 15 -50.18 15.35 -23.76
C THR A 15 -51.13 14.63 -24.73
N PRO A 16 -50.62 14.00 -25.81
CA PRO A 16 -50.62 12.51 -25.94
C PRO A 16 -49.36 11.97 -26.69
N ASP A 17 -48.72 10.85 -26.33
CA ASP A 17 -49.03 9.41 -26.48
C ASP A 17 -48.35 8.73 -27.71
N ALA A 18 -47.85 7.51 -27.45
CA ALA A 18 -47.32 6.40 -28.25
C ALA A 18 -46.99 6.53 -29.76
N THR A 19 -45.81 5.99 -30.16
CA THR A 19 -45.74 4.76 -30.98
C THR A 19 -44.30 4.23 -31.18
N THR A 20 -44.24 2.92 -31.03
CA THR A 20 -43.22 1.87 -31.13
C THR A 20 -42.38 1.86 -32.43
N GLY A 21 -41.16 1.33 -32.35
CA GLY A 21 -40.42 0.89 -33.53
C GLY A 21 -38.97 0.46 -33.28
N THR A 22 -38.76 -0.69 -32.64
CA THR A 22 -37.49 -1.44 -32.67
C THR A 22 -37.24 -1.98 -34.10
N PRO A 23 -35.97 -2.09 -34.54
CA PRO A 23 -35.51 -3.39 -34.98
C PRO A 23 -34.15 -3.80 -34.38
N THR A 24 -34.19 -4.98 -33.77
CA THR A 24 -33.17 -6.02 -33.68
C THR A 24 -32.27 -6.11 -34.94
N GLU A 25 -30.94 -6.07 -34.79
CA GLU A 25 -30.07 -7.27 -34.72
C GLU A 25 -28.58 -6.92 -34.87
N ALA A 26 -27.80 -7.49 -33.94
CA ALA A 26 -26.39 -7.88 -33.93
C ALA A 26 -25.39 -7.29 -34.96
N VAL A 27 -24.33 -6.67 -34.44
CA VAL A 27 -22.98 -7.27 -34.52
C VAL A 27 -22.04 -6.72 -33.44
N ALA A 28 -21.36 -7.67 -32.79
CA ALA A 28 -20.01 -7.58 -32.23
C ALA A 28 -19.76 -6.66 -31.02
N ALA A 29 -19.79 -7.30 -29.85
CA ALA A 29 -18.79 -7.03 -28.82
C ALA A 29 -17.37 -7.16 -29.40
N PRO A 30 -16.41 -6.35 -28.93
CA PRO A 30 -15.08 -6.85 -28.68
C PRO A 30 -14.93 -7.06 -27.17
N LEU A 31 -14.94 -8.34 -26.82
CA LEU A 31 -14.23 -8.85 -25.66
C LEU A 31 -12.79 -8.30 -25.64
N ALA A 32 -12.36 -7.99 -24.42
CA ALA A 32 -10.99 -7.88 -23.95
C ALA A 32 -9.87 -8.20 -24.97
N ALA A 33 -9.04 -7.19 -25.22
CA ALA A 33 -7.63 -7.38 -25.52
C ALA A 33 -6.80 -6.70 -24.44
N GLU A 34 -5.97 -7.51 -23.78
CA GLU A 34 -4.86 -7.10 -22.93
C GLU A 34 -3.97 -6.04 -23.60
N GLY A 35 -3.32 -5.24 -22.77
CA GLY A 35 -2.02 -4.68 -23.14
C GLY A 35 -2.02 -3.26 -23.71
N ALA A 36 -2.80 -2.34 -23.16
CA ALA A 36 -2.47 -0.92 -23.32
C ALA A 36 -1.27 -0.60 -22.40
N PRO A 37 -0.11 -0.15 -22.94
CA PRO A 37 1.02 0.24 -22.11
C PRO A 37 0.57 1.36 -21.18
N ALA A 38 0.97 1.24 -19.91
CA ALA A 38 0.76 2.27 -18.91
C ALA A 38 1.07 3.65 -19.53
N PRO A 39 0.22 4.68 -19.33
CA PRO A 39 0.59 6.03 -19.72
C PRO A 39 1.98 6.29 -19.15
N PRO A 40 2.90 6.94 -19.91
CA PRO A 40 4.24 7.21 -19.42
C PRO A 40 4.08 7.79 -18.01
N PRO A 41 4.87 7.34 -17.01
CA PRO A 41 4.70 7.84 -15.67
C PRO A 41 4.83 9.35 -15.76
N GLY A 42 3.68 10.04 -15.72
CA GLY A 42 3.65 11.49 -15.55
C GLY A 42 4.56 11.77 -14.36
N PRO A 43 5.32 12.88 -14.39
CA PRO A 43 6.46 13.11 -13.52
C PRO A 43 6.17 12.56 -12.14
N SER A 44 6.95 11.55 -11.75
CA SER A 44 6.64 10.78 -10.55
C SER A 44 6.58 11.73 -9.36
N VAL A 45 5.94 11.30 -8.26
CA VAL A 45 5.91 12.12 -7.04
C VAL A 45 7.33 12.48 -6.58
N ALA A 46 8.32 11.64 -6.89
CA ALA A 46 9.74 11.92 -6.62
C ALA A 46 10.30 13.02 -7.55
N ASP A 47 9.97 13.00 -8.84
CA ASP A 47 10.39 14.06 -9.79
C ASP A 47 9.77 15.41 -9.42
N THR A 48 8.50 15.40 -9.00
CA THR A 48 7.80 16.58 -8.50
C THR A 48 8.49 17.15 -7.26
N ALA A 49 8.90 16.28 -6.32
CA ALA A 49 9.63 16.67 -5.13
C ALA A 49 11.00 17.30 -5.47
N ARG A 50 11.75 16.69 -6.39
CA ARG A 50 13.05 17.20 -6.82
C ARG A 50 12.92 18.57 -7.48
N LEU A 51 11.99 18.73 -8.40
CA LEU A 51 11.72 20.00 -9.08
C LEU A 51 11.23 21.09 -8.11
N LEU A 52 10.41 20.74 -7.12
CA LEU A 52 10.00 21.67 -6.06
C LEU A 52 11.18 22.12 -5.20
N ALA A 53 12.10 21.20 -4.87
CA ALA A 53 13.31 21.53 -4.10
C ALA A 53 14.28 22.43 -4.88
N GLU A 54 14.40 22.21 -6.19
CA GLU A 54 15.23 23.04 -7.08
C GLU A 54 14.65 24.46 -7.23
N ARG A 55 13.32 24.60 -7.33
CA ARG A 55 12.66 25.90 -7.54
C ARG A 55 12.40 26.67 -6.24
N PHE A 56 12.08 25.98 -5.16
CA PHE A 56 11.71 26.57 -3.87
C PHE A 56 12.54 25.95 -2.73
N PRO A 57 13.86 26.20 -2.70
CA PRO A 57 14.75 25.62 -1.70
C PRO A 57 14.44 26.10 -0.28
N ALA A 58 13.82 27.27 -0.11
CA ALA A 58 13.46 27.81 1.19
C ALA A 58 12.40 26.99 1.93
N LEU A 59 11.51 26.31 1.18
CA LEU A 59 10.39 25.54 1.71
C LEU A 59 10.58 24.02 1.55
N PHE A 60 11.12 23.58 0.40
CA PHE A 60 11.31 22.17 0.06
C PHE A 60 12.79 21.74 0.02
N GLY A 61 13.69 22.53 0.62
CA GLY A 61 15.11 22.23 0.69
C GLY A 61 15.41 20.89 1.36
N ALA A 62 16.56 20.30 1.02
CA ALA A 62 16.98 19.01 1.55
C ALA A 62 17.01 19.01 3.09
N GLY A 63 16.16 18.19 3.70
CA GLY A 63 16.09 18.05 5.17
C GLY A 63 15.31 19.16 5.89
N VAL A 64 14.81 20.16 5.18
CA VAL A 64 13.99 21.24 5.76
C VAL A 64 12.52 20.90 5.52
N ILE A 65 11.81 20.53 6.58
CA ILE A 65 10.36 20.35 6.55
C ILE A 65 9.76 21.45 7.42
N LYS A 66 9.20 22.49 6.78
CA LYS A 66 8.53 23.60 7.47
C LYS A 66 7.01 23.52 7.27
N PRO A 67 6.21 24.05 8.20
CA PRO A 67 4.77 24.19 8.00
C PRO A 67 4.51 25.09 6.78
N ILE A 68 3.87 24.53 5.75
CA ILE A 68 3.55 25.26 4.51
C ILE A 68 2.36 26.22 4.70
N LYS A 69 2.38 27.34 3.96
CA LYS A 69 1.25 28.27 3.84
C LYS A 69 -0.03 27.57 3.35
N LEU A 70 -1.20 28.07 3.76
CA LEU A 70 -2.47 27.66 3.17
C LEU A 70 -2.54 28.04 1.69
N ARG A 71 -3.18 27.18 0.90
CA ARG A 71 -3.37 27.37 -0.55
C ARG A 71 -2.07 27.51 -1.35
N ILE A 72 -0.94 27.01 -0.81
CA ILE A 72 0.38 27.02 -1.48
C ILE A 72 0.36 26.43 -2.89
N GLN A 73 -0.59 25.54 -3.18
CA GLN A 73 -0.76 24.97 -4.51
C GLN A 73 -1.08 26.04 -5.58
N ALA A 74 -1.86 27.06 -5.24
CA ALA A 74 -2.16 28.18 -6.15
C ALA A 74 -0.88 29.01 -6.39
N ASP A 75 -0.21 29.40 -5.31
CA ASP A 75 1.06 30.16 -5.35
C ASP A 75 2.14 29.44 -6.19
N ILE A 76 2.22 28.10 -6.09
CA ILE A 76 3.16 27.29 -6.89
C ILE A 76 2.80 27.33 -8.38
N HIS A 77 1.51 27.24 -8.71
CA HIS A 77 1.06 27.30 -10.10
C HIS A 77 1.22 28.69 -10.71
N GLU A 78 1.07 29.76 -9.92
CA GLU A 78 1.34 31.14 -10.36
C GLU A 78 2.82 31.38 -10.65
N ARG A 79 3.72 30.82 -9.83
CA ARG A 79 5.18 30.96 -10.03
C ARG A 79 5.78 30.03 -11.07
N ALA A 80 5.21 28.85 -11.22
CA ALA A 80 5.68 27.82 -12.14
C ALA A 80 4.53 27.26 -13.00
N PRO A 81 3.90 28.11 -13.84
CA PRO A 81 2.84 27.65 -14.73
C PRO A 81 3.41 26.61 -15.71
N GLY A 82 2.68 25.52 -15.91
CA GLY A 82 3.03 24.47 -16.89
C GLY A 82 4.13 23.48 -16.46
N VAL A 83 4.85 23.72 -15.36
CA VAL A 83 5.91 22.80 -14.89
C VAL A 83 5.32 21.60 -14.12
N PHE A 84 4.28 21.83 -13.34
CA PHE A 84 3.67 20.82 -12.48
C PHE A 84 2.25 20.51 -12.93
N SER A 85 1.93 19.21 -13.04
CA SER A 85 0.54 18.80 -13.17
C SER A 85 -0.19 18.98 -11.84
N LYS A 86 -1.43 19.50 -11.87
CA LYS A 86 -2.27 19.68 -10.67
C LYS A 86 -2.42 18.38 -9.86
N LYS A 87 -2.49 17.24 -10.55
CA LYS A 87 -2.61 15.91 -9.95
C LYS A 87 -1.34 15.49 -9.23
N ALA A 88 -0.17 15.61 -9.85
CA ALA A 88 1.10 15.24 -9.24
C ALA A 88 1.41 16.12 -8.01
N LEU A 89 1.15 17.43 -8.12
CA LEU A 89 1.34 18.37 -7.02
C LEU A 89 0.41 18.07 -5.84
N SER A 90 -0.86 17.77 -6.11
CA SER A 90 -1.82 17.39 -5.07
C SER A 90 -1.39 16.12 -4.33
N LEU A 91 -0.98 15.07 -5.06
CA LEU A 91 -0.49 13.82 -4.46
C LEU A 91 0.78 14.02 -3.63
N PHE A 92 1.71 14.84 -4.13
CA PHE A 92 2.91 15.19 -3.39
C PHE A 92 2.57 15.90 -2.08
N LEU A 93 1.76 16.97 -2.13
CA LEU A 93 1.40 17.76 -0.96
C LEU A 93 0.62 16.92 0.06
N GLN A 94 -0.32 16.08 -0.37
CA GLN A 94 -1.05 15.18 0.52
C GLN A 94 -0.10 14.23 1.26
N ARG A 95 0.88 13.64 0.55
CA ARG A 95 1.88 12.76 1.18
C ARG A 95 2.85 13.54 2.08
N HIS A 96 3.20 14.76 1.71
CA HIS A 96 4.11 15.60 2.45
C HIS A 96 3.50 16.07 3.77
N THR A 97 2.26 16.57 3.75
CA THR A 97 1.58 17.09 4.96
C THR A 97 1.15 15.98 5.93
N THR A 98 0.94 14.76 5.44
CA THR A 98 0.66 13.60 6.29
C THR A 98 1.92 12.92 6.80
N ALA A 99 3.12 13.32 6.36
CA ALA A 99 4.36 12.71 6.79
C ALA A 99 4.67 13.01 8.26
N THR A 100 5.25 12.03 8.96
CA THR A 100 5.63 12.16 10.38
C THR A 100 6.60 13.33 10.61
N ALA A 101 7.50 13.62 9.66
CA ALA A 101 8.40 14.76 9.76
C ALA A 101 7.65 16.11 9.72
N TYR A 102 6.59 16.21 8.91
CA TYR A 102 5.77 17.42 8.81
C TYR A 102 4.93 17.65 10.07
N LEU A 103 4.31 16.58 10.60
CA LEU A 103 3.58 16.66 11.87
C LEU A 103 4.51 17.10 13.02
N ARG A 104 5.78 16.66 13.04
CA ARG A 104 6.75 17.12 14.03
C ARG A 104 7.09 18.61 13.88
N ALA A 105 7.16 19.11 12.64
CA ALA A 105 7.41 20.53 12.38
C ALA A 105 6.23 21.42 12.77
N LEU A 106 4.99 20.92 12.67
CA LEU A 106 3.78 21.62 13.13
C LEU A 106 3.74 21.82 14.66
N VAL A 107 4.18 20.81 15.42
CA VAL A 107 4.16 20.80 16.89
C VAL A 107 5.36 21.54 17.49
N ALA A 108 6.38 21.87 16.69
CA ALA A 108 7.54 22.60 17.17
C ALA A 108 7.16 23.97 17.75
N GLU A 109 7.80 24.36 18.85
CA GLU A 109 7.59 25.66 19.48
C GLU A 109 7.93 26.79 18.52
N GLY A 110 7.08 27.82 18.46
CA GLY A 110 7.26 28.96 17.55
C GLY A 110 7.04 28.65 16.06
N ALA A 111 6.54 27.45 15.73
CA ALA A 111 6.27 27.09 14.35
C ALA A 111 5.21 28.03 13.73
N THR A 112 5.60 28.66 12.62
CA THR A 112 4.78 29.52 11.78
C THR A 112 4.71 28.93 10.38
N ARG A 113 3.60 29.21 9.68
CA ARG A 113 3.44 28.80 8.28
C ARG A 113 4.40 29.63 7.43
N THR A 114 5.08 28.97 6.51
CA THR A 114 6.10 29.57 5.63
C THR A 114 5.59 29.53 4.18
N ASP A 115 5.78 30.61 3.43
CA ASP A 115 5.50 30.65 2.00
C ASP A 115 6.65 30.08 1.13
N LEU A 116 6.55 30.27 -0.19
CA LEU A 116 7.55 29.78 -1.16
C LEU A 116 8.90 30.48 -1.05
N ASP A 117 8.94 31.70 -0.50
CA ASP A 117 10.17 32.50 -0.35
C ASP A 117 10.84 32.31 1.01
N GLY A 118 10.17 31.63 1.94
CA GLY A 118 10.66 31.49 3.31
C GLY A 118 10.08 32.54 4.27
N GLN A 119 9.10 33.34 3.85
CA GLN A 119 8.46 34.34 4.71
C GLN A 119 7.36 33.72 5.58
N PRO A 120 7.15 34.25 6.80
CA PRO A 120 6.05 33.82 7.64
C PRO A 120 4.71 34.26 7.02
N ALA A 121 3.89 33.29 6.63
CA ALA A 121 2.62 33.46 5.94
C ALA A 121 1.43 32.98 6.79
N GLY A 122 1.50 33.28 8.08
CA GLY A 122 0.42 33.06 9.06
C GLY A 122 0.77 32.11 10.19
N GLU A 123 -0.01 32.19 11.26
CA GLU A 123 0.19 31.37 12.45
C GLU A 123 -0.49 29.99 12.31
N ILE A 124 -0.03 29.06 13.14
CA ILE A 124 -0.61 27.74 13.27
C ILE A 124 -1.56 27.79 14.45
N ALA A 125 -2.85 27.61 14.19
CA ALA A 125 -3.87 27.51 15.24
C ALA A 125 -3.53 26.35 16.19
N ALA A 126 -3.81 26.52 17.48
CA ALA A 126 -3.44 25.56 18.52
C ALA A 126 -4.04 24.18 18.26
N GLU A 127 -5.26 24.14 17.73
CA GLU A 127 -6.00 22.94 17.38
C GLU A 127 -5.25 22.08 16.36
N HIS A 128 -4.52 22.71 15.43
CA HIS A 128 -3.70 21.98 14.46
C HIS A 128 -2.43 21.40 15.08
N ARG A 129 -1.86 22.08 16.08
CA ARG A 129 -0.71 21.55 16.84
C ARG A 129 -1.16 20.36 17.68
N ASP A 130 -2.28 20.48 18.37
CA ASP A 130 -2.83 19.43 19.23
C ASP A 130 -3.19 18.17 18.42
N ALA A 131 -3.88 18.36 17.28
CA ALA A 131 -4.22 17.25 16.38
C ALA A 131 -2.97 16.56 15.80
N ALA A 132 -1.94 17.33 15.46
CA ALA A 132 -0.67 16.77 14.97
C ALA A 132 0.07 16.00 16.08
N GLY A 133 0.03 16.49 17.33
CA GLY A 133 0.58 15.81 18.50
C GLY A 133 -0.10 14.46 18.75
N ALA A 134 -1.43 14.45 18.80
CA ALA A 134 -2.22 13.23 19.01
C ALA A 134 -1.95 12.17 17.92
N GLU A 135 -1.87 12.58 16.64
CA GLU A 135 -1.57 11.65 15.55
C GLU A 135 -0.13 11.11 15.63
N LEU A 136 0.85 11.91 16.08
CA LEU A 136 2.21 11.44 16.31
C LEU A 136 2.28 10.39 17.42
N GLU A 137 1.57 10.59 18.51
CA GLU A 137 1.49 9.62 19.62
C GLU A 137 0.84 8.32 19.16
N ARG A 138 -0.29 8.40 18.45
CA ARG A 138 -0.97 7.24 17.85
C ARG A 138 -0.01 6.45 16.96
N ARG A 139 0.73 7.13 16.09
CA ARG A 139 1.72 6.48 15.19
C ARG A 139 2.88 5.86 15.93
N ARG A 140 3.40 6.54 16.96
CA ARG A 140 4.49 6.01 17.80
C ARG A 140 4.05 4.74 18.53
N ALA A 141 2.85 4.72 19.10
CA ALA A 141 2.30 3.54 19.79
C ALA A 141 2.21 2.32 18.85
N ILE A 142 1.73 2.49 17.62
CA ILE A 142 1.64 1.42 16.62
C ILE A 142 3.03 0.89 16.25
N VAL A 143 3.99 1.78 16.02
CA VAL A 143 5.36 1.40 15.65
C VAL A 143 6.06 0.68 16.81
N GLU A 144 5.91 1.15 18.04
CA GLU A 144 6.49 0.50 19.21
C GLU A 144 5.83 -0.86 19.48
N ALA A 145 4.51 -1.00 19.36
CA ALA A 145 3.84 -2.29 19.45
C ALA A 145 4.36 -3.29 18.38
N LYS A 146 4.50 -2.85 17.13
CA LYS A 146 5.05 -3.69 16.05
C LYS A 146 6.51 -4.09 16.33
N LYS A 147 7.30 -3.19 16.88
CA LYS A 147 8.70 -3.43 17.24
C LYS A 147 8.84 -4.36 18.45
N GLN A 148 7.95 -4.26 19.43
CA GLN A 148 7.87 -5.17 20.57
C GLN A 148 7.50 -6.58 20.09
N ALA A 149 6.45 -6.72 19.28
CA ALA A 149 6.06 -8.00 18.68
C ALA A 149 7.20 -8.62 17.84
N ALA A 150 7.92 -7.82 17.05
CA ALA A 150 9.08 -8.30 16.29
C ALA A 150 10.24 -8.75 17.20
N ARG A 151 10.48 -8.06 18.31
CA ARG A 151 11.50 -8.45 19.30
C ARG A 151 11.12 -9.74 20.04
N GLU A 152 9.85 -9.92 20.37
CA GLU A 152 9.33 -11.13 21.01
C GLU A 152 9.41 -12.32 20.06
N ALA A 153 9.01 -12.16 18.80
CA ALA A 153 9.16 -13.19 17.77
C ALA A 153 10.64 -13.59 17.57
N ALA A 154 11.56 -12.61 17.56
CA ALA A 154 13.00 -12.87 17.47
C ALA A 154 13.55 -13.61 18.71
N ARG A 155 13.02 -13.33 19.91
CA ARG A 155 13.39 -14.06 21.14
C ARG A 155 12.85 -15.49 21.13
N ALA A 156 11.58 -15.68 20.74
CA ALA A 156 10.98 -17.00 20.63
C ALA A 156 11.72 -17.88 19.61
N ALA A 157 12.09 -17.35 18.44
CA ALA A 157 12.89 -18.06 17.45
C ALA A 157 14.28 -18.48 17.97
N ARG A 158 14.94 -17.62 18.77
CA ARG A 158 16.22 -17.96 19.42
C ARG A 158 16.08 -19.03 20.50
N GLN A 159 14.96 -19.08 21.21
CA GLN A 159 14.70 -20.10 22.23
C GLN A 159 14.33 -21.44 21.59
N GLY A 160 13.51 -21.45 20.54
CA GLY A 160 13.17 -22.66 19.78
C GLY A 160 14.39 -23.32 19.13
N GLY A 161 15.28 -22.54 18.52
CA GLY A 161 16.53 -23.08 17.95
C GLY A 161 17.54 -23.60 18.99
N ARG A 162 17.39 -23.22 20.27
CA ARG A 162 18.22 -23.72 21.38
C ARG A 162 17.64 -24.98 22.03
N GLN A 163 16.39 -25.31 21.76
CA GLN A 163 15.70 -26.52 22.21
C GLN A 163 15.82 -27.65 21.18
N ASP A 164 15.92 -27.32 19.88
CA ASP A 164 16.22 -28.27 18.80
C ASP A 164 17.72 -28.63 18.70
N ALA A 165 18.60 -27.77 19.22
CA ALA A 165 19.96 -28.17 19.58
C ALA A 165 19.87 -28.98 20.88
N GLY A 166 19.67 -30.29 20.74
CA GLY A 166 19.55 -31.22 21.86
C GLY A 166 20.69 -31.11 22.87
N PRO A 167 20.51 -31.64 24.10
CA PRO A 167 21.53 -31.58 25.14
C PRO A 167 22.71 -32.47 24.72
N GLU A 168 23.70 -31.90 24.04
CA GLU A 168 25.00 -32.53 23.90
C GLU A 168 25.71 -32.41 25.26
N GLN A 169 25.41 -33.43 26.08
CA GLN A 169 26.16 -34.02 27.19
C GLN A 169 26.90 -33.09 28.17
N PRO A 170 26.68 -33.27 29.49
CA PRO A 170 27.46 -32.57 30.50
C PRO A 170 28.91 -33.04 30.45
N ALA A 171 29.81 -32.07 30.63
CA ALA A 171 31.23 -32.19 30.92
C ALA A 171 31.69 -33.60 31.38
N ALA A 172 32.27 -34.36 30.44
CA ALA A 172 33.34 -35.28 30.80
C ALA A 172 34.64 -34.48 30.90
N SER A 173 35.09 -34.30 32.14
CA SER A 173 36.45 -33.90 32.49
C SER A 173 37.47 -34.69 31.68
N SER A 174 38.21 -34.03 30.79
CA SER A 174 39.51 -34.51 30.34
C SER A 174 40.47 -33.32 30.17
N SER A 175 41.33 -33.21 31.19
CA SER A 175 42.73 -32.83 31.05
C SER A 175 43.08 -31.86 29.92
N ARG A 176 43.19 -30.57 30.28
CA ARG A 176 44.14 -29.68 29.62
C ARG A 176 45.54 -30.30 29.77
N PRO A 177 46.30 -30.60 28.71
CA PRO A 177 47.73 -30.73 28.88
C PRO A 177 48.27 -29.32 29.15
N ASP A 178 49.02 -29.23 30.25
CA ASP A 178 49.76 -28.05 30.67
C ASP A 178 50.59 -27.51 29.49
N ARG A 179 50.13 -26.41 28.88
CA ARG A 179 50.90 -25.68 27.89
C ARG A 179 51.50 -24.48 28.59
N ALA A 180 52.81 -24.58 28.78
CA ALA A 180 53.69 -23.58 29.36
C ALA A 180 53.30 -22.12 29.01
N PRO A 181 53.47 -21.18 29.95
CA PRO A 181 53.06 -19.80 29.76
C PRO A 181 53.82 -19.17 28.59
N ARG A 182 53.07 -18.66 27.60
CA ARG A 182 53.62 -17.84 26.53
C ARG A 182 54.21 -16.55 27.13
N PRO A 183 55.41 -16.12 26.72
CA PRO A 183 55.95 -14.84 27.15
C PRO A 183 55.08 -13.68 26.63
N PRO A 184 55.03 -12.55 27.36
CA PRO A 184 54.24 -11.40 26.95
C PRO A 184 54.78 -10.80 25.65
N ARG A 185 53.87 -10.43 24.75
CA ARG A 185 54.19 -9.66 23.54
C ARG A 185 54.67 -8.27 23.95
N PRO A 186 55.69 -7.70 23.29
CA PRO A 186 56.04 -6.30 23.50
C PRO A 186 54.94 -5.39 22.94
N ASP A 187 54.78 -4.23 23.58
CA ASP A 187 53.76 -3.22 23.30
C ASP A 187 53.68 -2.82 21.82
N PRO A 188 52.47 -2.53 21.30
CA PRO A 188 52.35 -1.89 20.00
C PRO A 188 52.84 -0.45 20.11
N GLY A 189 54.06 -0.20 19.63
CA GLY A 189 54.58 1.15 19.42
C GLY A 189 53.60 2.01 18.59
N PRO A 190 53.68 3.35 18.70
CA PRO A 190 52.66 4.24 18.15
C PRO A 190 52.56 4.08 16.64
N ARG A 191 51.33 3.84 16.16
CA ARG A 191 50.99 3.75 14.75
C ARG A 191 51.48 5.02 14.03
N ARG A 192 52.53 4.89 13.22
CA ARG A 192 52.86 5.90 12.20
C ARG A 192 51.68 6.05 11.25
N ALA A 193 51.30 7.30 11.00
CA ALA A 193 50.24 7.68 10.08
C ALA A 193 50.50 7.09 8.69
N ARG A 194 49.49 6.38 8.16
CA ARG A 194 49.49 5.83 6.80
C ARG A 194 49.19 6.98 5.82
N PRO A 195 50.05 7.29 4.84
CA PRO A 195 49.72 8.29 3.83
C PRO A 195 48.67 7.76 2.84
N PRO A 196 47.82 8.62 2.27
CA PRO A 196 46.81 8.22 1.30
C PRO A 196 47.46 7.97 -0.06
N GLN A 197 47.35 6.75 -0.60
CA GLN A 197 47.71 6.50 -2.00
C GLN A 197 46.55 6.88 -2.91
N ALA A 198 46.81 7.86 -3.77
CA ALA A 198 46.02 8.21 -4.92
C ALA A 198 46.30 7.24 -6.09
N GLY A 199 45.24 6.90 -6.83
CA GLY A 199 45.24 6.76 -8.28
C GLY A 199 45.96 5.57 -8.92
N ALA A 200 45.18 4.55 -9.30
CA ALA A 200 45.46 3.78 -10.51
C ALA A 200 44.13 3.43 -11.23
N PRO A 201 44.00 3.74 -12.54
CA PRO A 201 42.76 3.55 -13.30
C PRO A 201 42.64 2.11 -13.81
N ARG A 202 41.49 1.47 -13.56
CA ARG A 202 41.13 0.20 -14.21
C ARG A 202 40.37 0.48 -15.49
N GLY A 203 40.96 0.11 -16.62
CA GLY A 203 40.35 0.17 -17.95
C GLY A 203 39.22 -0.85 -18.15
N PRO A 204 38.45 -0.71 -19.25
CA PRO A 204 37.15 -1.35 -19.41
C PRO A 204 37.22 -2.65 -20.21
N GLY A 205 36.33 -3.60 -19.87
CA GLY A 205 35.95 -4.66 -20.81
C GLY A 205 35.63 -6.00 -20.15
N ARG A 206 34.34 -6.30 -19.96
CA ARG A 206 33.68 -7.41 -20.68
C ARG A 206 32.18 -7.44 -20.36
N ARG A 207 31.37 -7.31 -21.41
CA ARG A 207 29.97 -7.75 -21.44
C ARG A 207 29.95 -9.27 -21.43
N GLY A 208 28.96 -9.85 -20.76
CA GLY A 208 28.66 -11.28 -20.80
C GLY A 208 27.48 -11.59 -19.88
N ASN A 209 26.30 -11.73 -20.48
CA ASN A 209 25.09 -12.30 -19.88
C ASN A 209 25.39 -13.59 -19.10
N SER A 210 24.70 -13.81 -17.99
CA SER A 210 23.56 -14.76 -17.93
C SER A 210 23.16 -15.06 -16.48
N HIS A 211 21.85 -15.06 -16.25
CA HIS A 211 21.18 -15.40 -15.00
C HIS A 211 21.40 -16.88 -14.66
N ALA A 212 21.88 -17.15 -13.45
CA ALA A 212 21.89 -18.50 -12.86
C ALA A 212 20.57 -18.74 -12.11
N GLU A 213 19.59 -19.29 -12.85
CA GLU A 213 18.37 -19.89 -12.32
C GLU A 213 18.68 -21.33 -11.87
N ALA A 214 18.18 -21.70 -10.69
CA ALA A 214 18.36 -23.00 -10.04
C ALA A 214 17.66 -24.14 -10.83
N PRO A 215 18.13 -25.41 -10.69
CA PRO A 215 17.87 -26.47 -11.66
C PRO A 215 16.44 -27.03 -11.61
N ARG A 216 15.80 -27.06 -12.78
CA ARG A 216 14.52 -27.74 -13.01
C ARG A 216 14.71 -29.25 -13.08
N ARG A 217 13.79 -29.97 -12.43
CA ARG A 217 13.66 -31.43 -12.47
C ARG A 217 13.54 -31.92 -13.93
N ARG A 218 14.25 -33.01 -14.22
CA ARG A 218 14.19 -33.72 -15.51
C ARG A 218 12.76 -34.17 -15.79
N HIS A 219 12.25 -33.77 -16.96
CA HIS A 219 11.04 -34.30 -17.55
C HIS A 219 11.31 -35.72 -18.06
N GLU A 220 10.47 -36.65 -17.62
CA GLU A 220 10.33 -38.02 -18.12
C GLU A 220 9.60 -37.99 -19.48
N PRO A 221 9.99 -38.80 -20.48
CA PRO A 221 9.37 -38.76 -21.81
C PRO A 221 8.03 -39.49 -21.84
N LEU A 222 7.05 -38.86 -22.48
CA LEU A 222 5.71 -39.37 -22.77
C LEU A 222 5.75 -40.62 -23.68
N PRO A 223 5.00 -41.70 -23.38
CA PRO A 223 4.76 -42.76 -24.35
C PRO A 223 3.69 -42.36 -25.39
N ALA A 224 3.88 -42.87 -26.60
CA ALA A 224 3.14 -42.56 -27.81
C ALA A 224 1.64 -42.88 -27.76
N ARG A 225 0.84 -41.99 -28.38
CA ARG A 225 -0.57 -42.16 -28.74
C ARG A 225 -0.76 -43.43 -29.60
N LYS A 226 -1.61 -44.35 -29.14
CA LYS A 226 -2.31 -45.31 -30.01
C LYS A 226 -3.60 -44.64 -30.52
N PRO A 227 -3.93 -44.71 -31.82
CA PRO A 227 -5.21 -44.24 -32.32
C PRO A 227 -6.28 -45.33 -32.18
N ASN A 228 -7.52 -44.89 -31.99
CA ASN A 228 -8.76 -45.59 -32.28
C ASN A 228 -9.26 -46.65 -31.27
N GLN A 229 -10.15 -46.21 -30.37
CA GLN A 229 -11.38 -46.95 -30.04
C GLN A 229 -12.45 -45.95 -29.56
N ALA A 230 -13.67 -46.15 -30.06
CA ALA A 230 -14.86 -45.32 -29.85
C ALA A 230 -15.22 -45.19 -28.36
N PRO A 231 -15.94 -44.13 -27.94
CA PRO A 231 -16.40 -44.01 -26.57
C PRO A 231 -17.58 -44.97 -26.36
N GLU A 232 -17.29 -46.15 -25.83
CA GLU A 232 -18.28 -46.95 -25.11
C GLU A 232 -18.71 -46.16 -23.88
N MET A 233 -20.03 -46.02 -23.74
CA MET A 233 -20.67 -45.36 -22.62
C MET A 233 -20.38 -46.14 -21.35
N ASP A 234 -19.60 -45.55 -20.43
CA ASP A 234 -19.62 -45.97 -19.04
C ASP A 234 -20.14 -44.81 -18.18
N SER A 235 -21.42 -44.94 -17.87
CA SER A 235 -22.20 -44.09 -17.00
C SER A 235 -21.74 -44.24 -15.56
N SER A 236 -20.73 -43.46 -15.17
CA SER A 236 -20.52 -43.09 -13.77
C SER A 236 -20.29 -41.58 -13.65
N SER A 237 -21.22 -40.82 -14.24
CA SER A 237 -21.43 -39.40 -13.92
C SER A 237 -21.76 -39.29 -12.44
N ALA A 238 -20.78 -38.92 -11.63
CA ALA A 238 -20.99 -38.53 -10.24
C ALA A 238 -21.87 -37.27 -10.22
N SER A 239 -23.18 -37.50 -10.18
CA SER A 239 -24.25 -36.63 -9.71
C SER A 239 -23.98 -35.12 -9.78
N THR A 240 -23.97 -34.56 -11.00
CA THR A 240 -24.26 -33.14 -11.18
C THR A 240 -25.77 -32.96 -11.06
N LEU A 241 -26.31 -33.13 -9.85
CA LEU A 241 -27.66 -32.69 -9.58
C LEU A 241 -27.69 -31.17 -9.81
N PRO A 242 -28.69 -30.62 -10.53
CA PRO A 242 -28.86 -29.18 -10.57
C PRO A 242 -29.03 -28.70 -9.14
N LEU A 243 -28.12 -27.83 -8.69
CA LEU A 243 -28.22 -27.16 -7.38
C LEU A 243 -29.64 -26.61 -7.29
N THR A 244 -30.39 -27.02 -6.26
CA THR A 244 -31.72 -26.46 -6.05
C THR A 244 -31.61 -24.94 -5.91
N PRO A 245 -32.63 -24.16 -6.30
CA PRO A 245 -32.57 -22.69 -6.19
C PRO A 245 -32.25 -22.24 -4.76
N GLU A 246 -32.64 -23.04 -3.76
CA GLU A 246 -32.30 -22.85 -2.35
C GLU A 246 -30.80 -23.00 -2.07
N GLN A 247 -30.14 -24.03 -2.63
CA GLN A 247 -28.70 -24.23 -2.50
C GLN A 247 -27.90 -23.12 -3.21
N ALA A 248 -28.39 -22.63 -4.35
CA ALA A 248 -27.79 -21.51 -5.06
C ALA A 248 -27.88 -20.21 -4.24
N ALA A 249 -29.06 -19.91 -3.68
CA ALA A 249 -29.26 -18.76 -2.79
C ALA A 249 -28.38 -18.83 -1.54
N GLU A 250 -28.22 -20.02 -0.94
CA GLU A 250 -27.34 -20.19 0.21
C GLU A 250 -25.87 -19.97 -0.16
N ALA A 251 -25.42 -20.47 -1.32
CA ALA A 251 -24.06 -20.23 -1.83
C ALA A 251 -23.81 -18.73 -2.13
N GLU A 252 -24.81 -18.00 -2.63
CA GLU A 252 -24.77 -16.55 -2.77
C GLU A 252 -24.68 -15.83 -1.42
N ALA A 253 -25.51 -16.22 -0.44
CA ALA A 253 -25.45 -15.67 0.90
C ALA A 253 -24.08 -15.90 1.56
N ARG A 254 -23.46 -17.07 1.35
CA ARG A 254 -22.10 -17.37 1.82
C ARG A 254 -21.07 -16.45 1.13
N ARG A 255 -21.19 -16.24 -0.18
CA ARG A 255 -20.33 -15.31 -0.94
C ARG A 255 -20.47 -13.87 -0.46
N GLN A 256 -21.69 -13.39 -0.24
CA GLN A 256 -21.96 -12.04 0.29
C GLN A 256 -21.32 -11.84 1.67
N ARG A 257 -21.42 -12.85 2.55
CA ARG A 257 -20.78 -12.82 3.88
C ARG A 257 -19.26 -12.82 3.80
N ALA A 258 -18.67 -13.60 2.90
CA ALA A 258 -17.23 -13.58 2.68
C ALA A 258 -16.73 -12.22 2.14
N LEU A 259 -17.50 -11.59 1.23
CA LEU A 259 -17.21 -10.24 0.75
C LEU A 259 -17.33 -9.19 1.86
N LEU A 260 -18.36 -9.31 2.72
CA LEU A 260 -18.54 -8.44 3.87
C LEU A 260 -17.33 -8.51 4.81
N LEU A 261 -16.90 -9.72 5.19
CA LEU A 261 -15.71 -9.94 6.01
C LEU A 261 -14.46 -9.32 5.39
N ARG A 262 -14.22 -9.56 4.09
CA ARG A 262 -13.07 -8.98 3.38
C ARG A 262 -13.12 -7.46 3.36
N SER A 263 -14.28 -6.88 3.09
CA SER A 263 -14.46 -5.42 3.05
C SER A 263 -14.28 -4.77 4.43
N PHE A 264 -14.66 -5.47 5.50
CA PHE A 264 -14.41 -5.04 6.88
C PHE A 264 -12.92 -5.10 7.22
N GLU A 265 -12.23 -6.20 6.91
CA GLU A 265 -10.78 -6.37 7.16
C GLU A 265 -9.91 -5.36 6.41
N GLN A 266 -10.38 -4.88 5.25
CA GLN A 266 -9.70 -3.86 4.44
C GLN A 266 -10.05 -2.43 4.86
N SER A 267 -11.08 -2.24 5.68
CA SER A 267 -11.53 -0.91 6.10
C SER A 267 -10.79 -0.48 7.38
N PRO A 268 -10.35 0.79 7.47
CA PRO A 268 -9.83 1.35 8.73
C PRO A 268 -10.93 1.79 9.70
N LEU A 269 -12.22 1.58 9.36
CA LEU A 269 -13.36 2.03 10.16
C LEU A 269 -13.54 1.16 11.42
N SER A 270 -14.04 1.80 12.49
CA SER A 270 -14.56 1.06 13.64
C SER A 270 -15.77 0.22 13.22
N LYS A 271 -16.04 -0.86 13.97
CA LYS A 271 -17.15 -1.78 13.72
C LYS A 271 -18.50 -1.06 13.66
N ALA A 272 -18.76 -0.15 14.60
CA ALA A 272 -19.95 0.68 14.63
C ALA A 272 -20.11 1.55 13.35
N ASN A 273 -19.03 2.22 12.92
CA ASN A 273 -19.07 3.08 11.73
C ASN A 273 -19.22 2.27 10.43
N PHE A 274 -18.57 1.11 10.36
CA PHE A 274 -18.72 0.21 9.23
C PHE A 274 -20.13 -0.38 9.13
N GLY A 275 -20.72 -0.75 10.28
CA GLY A 275 -22.11 -1.22 10.36
C GLY A 275 -23.08 -0.15 9.88
N ALA A 276 -22.96 1.08 10.40
CA ALA A 276 -23.78 2.22 9.99
C ALA A 276 -23.72 2.47 8.47
N LEU A 277 -22.53 2.39 7.86
CA LEU A 277 -22.35 2.56 6.41
C LEU A 277 -22.98 1.43 5.58
N LYS A 278 -23.13 0.24 6.16
CA LYS A 278 -23.81 -0.91 5.54
C LYS A 278 -25.28 -1.03 5.91
N GLY A 279 -25.83 -0.08 6.67
CA GLY A 279 -27.22 -0.13 7.16
C GLY A 279 -27.46 -1.28 8.15
N LEU A 280 -26.42 -1.78 8.81
CA LEU A 280 -26.48 -2.87 9.77
C LEU A 280 -26.24 -2.32 11.18
N SER A 281 -26.99 -2.84 12.16
CA SER A 281 -26.65 -2.62 13.57
C SER A 281 -25.31 -3.29 13.90
N GLU A 282 -24.62 -2.80 14.93
CA GLU A 282 -23.33 -3.36 15.33
C GLU A 282 -23.42 -4.84 15.70
N GLU A 283 -24.50 -5.24 16.36
CA GLU A 283 -24.78 -6.63 16.74
C GLU A 283 -25.04 -7.52 15.52
N ALA A 284 -25.84 -7.04 14.55
CA ALA A 284 -26.12 -7.78 13.32
C ALA A 284 -24.86 -7.95 12.46
N LEU A 285 -24.03 -6.90 12.37
CA LEU A 285 -22.73 -6.98 11.70
C LEU A 285 -21.83 -8.02 12.38
N ASP A 286 -21.80 -8.07 13.71
CA ASP A 286 -20.96 -9.04 14.43
C ASP A 286 -21.37 -10.48 14.20
N ALA A 287 -22.67 -10.75 14.22
CA ALA A 287 -23.22 -12.07 13.94
C ALA A 287 -22.82 -12.53 12.52
N LEU A 288 -22.90 -11.64 11.53
CA LEU A 288 -22.51 -11.93 10.15
C LEU A 288 -21.01 -12.17 9.99
N LEU A 289 -20.16 -11.34 10.64
CA LEU A 289 -18.71 -11.50 10.61
C LEU A 289 -18.27 -12.80 11.31
N THR A 290 -18.91 -13.15 12.43
CA THR A 290 -18.65 -14.40 13.16
C THR A 290 -18.98 -15.60 12.29
N ARG A 291 -20.16 -15.60 11.65
CA ARG A 291 -20.57 -16.67 10.73
C ARG A 291 -19.64 -16.77 9.51
N ALA A 292 -19.22 -15.64 8.95
CA ALA A 292 -18.27 -15.62 7.82
C ALA A 292 -16.90 -16.20 8.18
N ARG A 293 -16.41 -15.96 9.41
CA ARG A 293 -15.15 -16.54 9.91
C ARG A 293 -15.26 -18.05 10.11
N GLN A 294 -16.38 -18.54 10.65
CA GLN A 294 -16.65 -19.97 10.80
C GLN A 294 -16.68 -20.66 9.42
N GLU A 295 -17.40 -20.09 8.44
CA GLU A 295 -17.47 -20.64 7.09
C GLU A 295 -16.13 -20.65 6.34
N ARG A 296 -15.23 -19.69 6.64
CA ARG A 296 -13.86 -19.69 6.13
C ARG A 296 -13.00 -20.80 6.74
N GLY A 297 -13.25 -21.15 8.01
CA GLY A 297 -12.54 -22.23 8.71
C GLY A 297 -12.99 -23.63 8.33
N SER A 298 -14.20 -23.78 7.78
CA SER A 298 -14.77 -25.06 7.34
C SER A 298 -14.50 -25.40 5.87
N ARG A 299 -13.66 -24.63 5.18
CA ARG A 299 -13.23 -24.85 3.78
C ARG A 299 -11.84 -25.47 3.72
#